data_AF-A0A6I9PA40-F1
#
_entry.id   AF-A0A6I9PA40-F1
#
_cell.length_a   1.000
_cell.length_b   1.000
_cell.length_c   1.000
_cell.angle_alpha   90.00
_cell.angle_beta   90.00
_cell.angle_gamma   90.00
#
_symmetry.space_group_name_H-M   'P 1'
#
loop_
_entity.id
_entity.type
_entity.pdbx_description
1 polymer ?
#
loop_
_entity_poly.entity_id
_entity_poly.type
_entity_poly.pdbx_seq_one_letter_code
_entity_poly.pdbx_strand_id
1 'polypeptide(L)'
;MRTGEEQCVVFSRVTRVCKNDNGGSPRVLERYWTSFLKARLNCSVPGDSFFYFDILQSLTNVLQINQRPAVVGVFTTQDNSIPGSAVCAFYMDDIESVFNGKFKEQRTSDSSWTPVPEEQVPRPRPGTCTGDGPAVDYKSSVQFPDEMLMFIKSYPLMDEAVPSVNHRPCFIRTSSR
;
A
#
# COMPACT_ATOMS: atom_id res chain seq x y z
N MET A 1 -5.14 -31.13 -23.03
CA MET A 1 -4.40 -29.90 -22.69
C MET A 1 -5.37 -28.93 -22.02
N ARG A 2 -5.38 -28.86 -20.69
CA ARG A 2 -6.03 -27.73 -20.00
C ARG A 2 -5.05 -26.56 -20.05
N THR A 3 -5.51 -25.46 -20.60
CA THR A 3 -4.84 -24.17 -20.74
C THR A 3 -4.43 -23.65 -19.36
N GLY A 4 -3.25 -23.04 -19.30
CA GLY A 4 -2.45 -22.80 -18.09
C GLY A 4 -3.20 -22.18 -16.91
N GLU A 5 -2.83 -22.65 -15.72
CA GLU A 5 -3.13 -21.94 -14.47
C GLU A 5 -2.53 -20.54 -14.57
N GLU A 6 -3.37 -19.51 -14.45
CA GLU A 6 -2.89 -18.17 -14.15
C GLU A 6 -2.03 -18.26 -12.87
N GLN A 7 -0.75 -17.91 -12.97
CA GLN A 7 0.10 -17.79 -11.77
C GLN A 7 -0.38 -16.58 -10.97
N CYS A 8 -1.30 -16.83 -10.03
CA CYS A 8 -1.74 -15.85 -9.05
C CYS A 8 -0.63 -15.62 -8.03
N VAL A 9 -0.11 -14.40 -7.97
CA VAL A 9 0.87 -13.98 -6.96
C VAL A 9 0.16 -13.18 -5.88
N VAL A 10 0.27 -13.61 -4.62
CA VAL A 10 -0.27 -12.87 -3.47
C VAL A 10 0.72 -11.78 -3.06
N PHE A 11 0.22 -10.60 -2.68
CA PHE A 11 1.02 -9.54 -2.06
C PHE A 11 0.37 -9.02 -0.79
N SER A 12 1.16 -8.86 0.26
CA SER A 12 0.73 -8.20 1.49
C SER A 12 0.57 -6.69 1.31
N ARG A 13 -0.49 -6.12 1.89
CA ARG A 13 -0.85 -4.70 1.72
C ARG A 13 -1.12 -4.02 3.06
N VAL A 14 -0.80 -2.73 3.11
CA VAL A 14 -1.36 -1.78 4.08
C VAL A 14 -2.25 -0.81 3.32
N THR A 15 -3.35 -0.39 3.94
CA THR A 15 -4.29 0.59 3.38
C THR A 15 -4.45 1.78 4.32
N ARG A 16 -4.78 2.95 3.76
CA ARG A 16 -5.09 4.17 4.50
C ARG A 16 -6.46 4.69 4.08
N VAL A 17 -7.23 5.17 5.06
CA VAL A 17 -8.46 5.93 4.89
C VAL A 17 -8.49 7.06 5.90
N CYS A 18 -9.04 8.20 5.53
CA CYS A 18 -9.27 9.33 6.42
C CYS A 18 -10.46 9.02 7.32
N LYS A 19 -10.31 9.26 8.64
CA LYS A 19 -11.38 9.03 9.61
C LYS A 19 -12.61 9.93 9.38
N ASN A 20 -12.39 11.09 8.78
CA ASN A 20 -13.41 12.08 8.45
C ASN A 20 -13.88 12.01 6.98
N ASP A 21 -13.62 10.90 6.28
CA ASP A 21 -14.12 10.67 4.92
C ASP A 21 -15.64 10.48 4.94
N ASN A 22 -16.35 11.31 4.18
CA ASN A 22 -17.81 11.34 4.09
C ASN A 22 -18.33 10.85 2.73
N GLY A 23 -17.47 10.25 1.91
CA GLY A 23 -17.79 9.88 0.54
C GLY A 23 -17.54 11.01 -0.47
N GLY A 24 -17.67 10.68 -1.75
CA GLY A 24 -17.43 11.59 -2.87
C GLY A 24 -18.63 12.45 -3.25
N SER A 25 -18.48 13.19 -4.35
CA SER A 25 -19.55 14.00 -4.92
C SER A 25 -20.70 13.13 -5.44
N PRO A 26 -21.89 13.70 -5.69
CA PRO A 26 -23.00 12.97 -6.32
C PRO A 26 -22.66 12.37 -7.70
N ARG A 27 -21.55 12.81 -8.33
CA ARG A 27 -21.12 12.36 -9.65
C ARG A 27 -20.05 11.27 -9.58
N VAL A 28 -19.22 11.27 -8.54
CA VAL A 28 -18.07 10.36 -8.43
C VAL A 28 -17.89 9.90 -6.98
N LEU A 29 -17.83 8.58 -6.78
CA LEU A 29 -17.64 7.96 -5.46
C LEU A 29 -18.70 8.34 -4.42
N GLU A 30 -19.95 8.60 -4.82
CA GLU A 30 -21.04 8.84 -3.89
C GLU A 30 -21.16 7.65 -2.90
N ARG A 31 -20.97 7.89 -1.60
CA ARG A 31 -20.94 6.88 -0.51
C ARG A 31 -19.78 5.87 -0.57
N TYR A 32 -18.75 6.12 -1.37
CA TYR A 32 -17.51 5.33 -1.41
C TYR A 32 -16.32 6.13 -0.87
N TRP A 33 -15.30 5.45 -0.36
CA TRP A 33 -14.09 6.10 0.15
C TRP A 33 -13.44 7.01 -0.89
N THR A 34 -13.13 8.24 -0.50
CA THR A 34 -12.40 9.25 -1.27
C THR A 34 -10.92 9.35 -0.89
N SER A 35 -10.52 8.56 0.11
CA SER A 35 -9.18 8.54 0.68
C SER A 35 -8.52 7.16 0.68
N PHE A 36 -9.17 6.15 0.08
CA PHE A 36 -8.65 4.78 0.03
C PHE A 36 -7.40 4.71 -0.85
N LEU A 37 -6.26 4.40 -0.22
CA LEU A 37 -5.02 4.07 -0.90
C LEU A 37 -4.44 2.78 -0.30
N LYS A 38 -3.70 2.02 -1.11
CA LYS A 38 -2.98 0.81 -0.68
C LYS A 38 -1.54 0.79 -1.17
N ALA A 39 -0.64 0.24 -0.36
CA ALA A 39 0.76 0.03 -0.69
C ALA A 39 1.18 -1.41 -0.39
N ARG A 40 2.22 -1.91 -1.07
CA ARG A 40 2.81 -3.22 -0.77
C ARG A 40 3.61 -3.13 0.54
N LEU A 41 3.56 -4.15 1.39
CA LEU A 41 4.52 -4.32 2.49
C LEU A 41 5.72 -5.13 1.99
N ASN A 42 6.95 -4.62 2.18
CA ASN A 42 8.17 -5.30 1.77
C ASN A 42 8.83 -6.03 2.95
N CYS A 43 8.51 -7.31 3.10
CA CYS A 43 9.22 -8.23 3.98
C CYS A 43 10.10 -9.16 3.15
N SER A 44 11.38 -8.85 2.99
CA SER A 44 12.29 -9.59 2.13
C SER A 44 13.71 -9.67 2.66
N VAL A 45 14.43 -10.73 2.28
CA VAL A 45 15.86 -10.88 2.54
C VAL A 45 16.65 -10.33 1.35
N PRO A 46 17.55 -9.36 1.54
CA PRO A 46 18.41 -8.88 0.48
C PRO A 46 19.46 -9.94 0.10
N GLY A 47 19.83 -9.98 -1.17
CA GLY A 47 20.84 -10.88 -1.76
C GLY A 47 21.04 -10.54 -3.23
N ASP A 48 21.63 -11.44 -4.03
CA ASP A 48 21.74 -11.27 -5.49
C ASP A 48 20.36 -11.08 -6.15
N SER A 49 19.34 -11.68 -5.54
CA SER A 49 17.93 -11.40 -5.80
C SER A 49 17.18 -11.39 -4.47
N PHE A 50 16.17 -10.53 -4.35
CA PHE A 50 15.36 -10.44 -3.13
C PHE A 50 14.49 -11.69 -2.97
N PHE A 51 14.50 -12.28 -1.76
CA PHE A 51 13.56 -13.34 -1.38
C PHE A 51 12.43 -12.76 -0.53
N TYR A 52 11.18 -12.81 -1.03
CA TYR A 52 10.02 -12.17 -0.40
C TYR A 52 9.17 -13.14 0.42
N PHE A 53 8.70 -12.68 1.58
CA PHE A 53 7.63 -13.31 2.36
C PHE A 53 6.35 -12.49 2.17
N ASP A 54 5.54 -12.88 1.17
CA ASP A 54 4.43 -12.05 0.69
C ASP A 54 3.06 -12.39 1.32
N ILE A 55 2.91 -13.50 2.06
CA ILE A 55 1.65 -13.87 2.70
C ILE A 55 1.63 -13.42 4.17
N LEU A 56 0.91 -12.34 4.47
CA LEU A 56 0.70 -11.85 5.84
C LEU A 56 -0.20 -12.79 6.63
N GLN A 57 0.26 -13.23 7.80
CA GLN A 57 -0.47 -14.11 8.70
C GLN A 57 -1.11 -13.35 9.88
N SER A 58 -0.39 -12.38 10.44
CA SER A 58 -0.86 -11.59 11.58
C SER A 58 -0.09 -10.27 11.71
N LEU A 59 -0.69 -9.30 12.40
CA LEU A 59 -0.11 -8.01 12.74
C LEU A 59 -0.36 -7.68 14.22
N THR A 60 0.57 -6.94 14.82
CA THR A 60 0.38 -6.33 16.13
C THR A 60 -0.45 -5.04 16.03
N ASN A 61 -0.91 -4.53 17.18
CA ASN A 61 -1.23 -3.12 17.31
C ASN A 61 0.04 -2.25 17.13
N VAL A 62 -0.12 -0.93 17.11
CA VAL A 62 1.00 0.00 17.10
C VAL A 62 1.80 -0.13 18.40
N LEU A 63 3.11 -0.32 18.28
CA LEU A 63 4.09 -0.44 19.34
C LEU A 63 5.17 0.64 19.18
N GLN A 64 6.03 0.79 20.19
CA GLN A 64 7.20 1.67 20.11
C GLN A 64 8.47 0.85 19.94
N ILE A 65 9.16 1.00 18.80
CA ILE A 65 10.46 0.36 18.52
C ILE A 65 11.48 1.47 18.34
N ASN A 66 12.51 1.52 19.19
CA ASN A 66 13.49 2.61 19.21
C ASN A 66 12.82 4.00 19.32
N GLN A 67 11.78 4.12 20.15
CA GLN A 67 10.97 5.34 20.34
C GLN A 67 10.25 5.84 19.08
N ARG A 68 10.13 4.99 18.04
CA ARG A 68 9.42 5.28 16.79
C ARG A 68 8.21 4.33 16.66
N PRO A 69 6.99 4.85 16.39
CA PRO A 69 5.80 4.01 16.26
C PRO A 69 5.94 3.01 15.12
N ALA A 70 5.63 1.74 15.39
CA ALA A 70 5.76 0.67 14.41
C ALA A 70 4.70 -0.41 14.59
N VAL A 71 4.45 -1.19 13.53
CA VAL A 71 3.71 -2.45 13.59
C VAL A 71 4.64 -3.60 13.26
N VAL A 72 4.40 -4.76 13.85
CA VAL A 72 5.15 -6.00 13.58
C VAL A 72 4.21 -7.01 12.95
N GLY A 73 4.64 -7.64 11.86
CA GLY A 73 3.87 -8.64 11.14
C GLY A 73 4.62 -9.95 10.97
N VAL A 74 3.86 -11.05 10.96
CA VAL A 74 4.34 -12.39 10.62
C VAL A 74 3.95 -12.68 9.18
N PHE A 75 4.91 -13.10 8.37
CA PHE A 75 4.75 -13.37 6.95
C PHE A 75 5.23 -14.79 6.62
N THR A 76 4.64 -15.40 5.59
CA THR A 76 5.07 -16.68 5.04
C THR A 76 5.32 -16.59 3.54
N THR A 77 6.01 -17.60 3.01
CA THR A 77 6.17 -17.81 1.56
C THR A 77 4.84 -18.14 0.89
N GLN A 78 4.78 -18.04 -0.44
CA GLN A 78 3.61 -18.45 -1.24
C GLN A 78 3.30 -19.95 -1.04
N ASP A 79 2.05 -20.32 -1.29
CA ASP A 79 1.68 -21.74 -1.43
C ASP A 79 2.49 -22.39 -2.55
N ASN A 80 2.82 -23.68 -2.41
CA ASN A 80 3.69 -24.44 -3.33
C ASN A 80 5.16 -23.96 -3.43
N SER A 81 5.61 -23.07 -2.54
CA SER A 81 7.03 -22.70 -2.39
C SER A 81 7.71 -23.47 -1.25
N ILE A 82 9.03 -23.34 -1.12
CA ILE A 82 9.77 -23.85 0.05
C ILE A 82 9.23 -23.13 1.30
N PRO A 83 8.71 -23.87 2.31
CA PRO A 83 8.09 -23.25 3.48
C PRO A 83 9.08 -22.37 4.25
N GLY A 84 8.70 -21.12 4.44
CA GLY A 84 9.43 -20.18 5.27
C GLY A 84 8.49 -19.20 5.96
N SER A 85 8.91 -18.73 7.12
CA SER A 85 8.26 -17.67 7.86
C SER A 85 9.26 -16.56 8.22
N ALA A 86 8.78 -15.33 8.25
CA ALA A 86 9.57 -14.16 8.62
C ALA A 86 8.76 -13.22 9.51
N VAL A 87 9.46 -12.48 10.36
CA VAL A 87 8.88 -11.39 11.16
C VAL A 87 9.50 -10.08 10.68
N CYS A 88 8.68 -9.16 10.21
CA CYS A 88 9.10 -7.82 9.79
C CYS A 88 8.39 -6.76 10.62
N ALA A 89 9.12 -5.71 10.99
CA ALA A 89 8.54 -4.49 11.55
C ALA A 89 8.45 -3.42 10.46
N PHE A 90 7.48 -2.51 10.57
CA PHE A 90 7.29 -1.37 9.67
C PHE A 90 7.02 -0.11 10.49
N TYR A 91 7.80 0.95 10.29
CA TYR A 91 7.56 2.22 10.98
C TYR A 91 6.34 2.95 10.38
N MET A 92 5.54 3.59 11.23
CA MET A 92 4.31 4.25 10.82
C MET A 92 4.54 5.46 9.93
N ASP A 93 5.66 6.16 10.09
CA ASP A 93 6.06 7.29 9.26
C ASP A 93 6.66 6.83 7.91
N ASP A 94 7.32 5.68 7.84
CA ASP A 94 7.69 5.06 6.55
C ASP A 94 6.43 4.65 5.76
N ILE A 95 5.40 4.13 6.45
CA ILE A 95 4.08 3.87 5.85
C ILE A 95 3.46 5.17 5.33
N GLU A 96 3.48 6.24 6.13
CA GLU A 96 2.96 7.55 5.74
C GLU A 96 3.70 8.13 4.53
N SER A 97 5.03 8.04 4.51
CA SER A 97 5.88 8.49 3.40
C SER A 97 5.48 7.82 2.08
N VAL A 98 5.21 6.51 2.08
CA VAL A 98 4.77 5.79 0.87
C VAL A 98 3.42 6.29 0.38
N PHE A 99 2.48 6.63 1.27
CA PHE A 99 1.20 7.21 0.85
C PHE A 99 1.31 8.66 0.34
N ASN A 100 2.44 9.33 0.58
CA ASN A 100 2.77 10.63 0.01
C ASN A 100 3.63 10.50 -1.26
N GLY A 101 4.09 9.29 -1.61
CA GLY A 101 4.86 8.98 -2.80
C GLY A 101 4.00 8.82 -4.06
N LYS A 102 4.61 8.36 -5.16
CA LYS A 102 3.96 8.27 -6.48
C LYS A 102 2.88 7.19 -6.52
N PHE A 103 1.83 7.44 -7.28
CA PHE A 103 0.82 6.43 -7.61
C PHE A 103 1.37 5.46 -8.67
N LYS A 104 0.80 4.26 -8.73
CA LYS A 104 1.13 3.24 -9.73
C LYS A 104 0.04 3.19 -10.78
N GLU A 105 0.44 3.20 -12.05
CA GLU A 105 -0.46 3.01 -13.19
C GLU A 105 -0.10 1.79 -14.02
N GLN A 106 -1.11 1.23 -14.67
CA GLN A 106 -0.96 0.30 -15.77
C GLN A 106 -1.79 0.85 -16.94
N ARG A 107 -1.13 1.34 -17.99
CA ARG A 107 -1.81 2.07 -19.08
C ARG A 107 -2.74 1.19 -19.90
N THR A 108 -2.32 -0.06 -20.11
CA THR A 108 -3.06 -1.12 -20.80
C THR A 108 -2.85 -2.45 -20.09
N SER A 109 -3.76 -3.41 -20.24
CA SER A 109 -3.70 -4.70 -19.53
C SER A 109 -2.42 -5.51 -19.79
N ASP A 110 -1.75 -5.26 -20.92
CA ASP A 110 -0.49 -5.87 -21.35
C ASP A 110 0.76 -5.03 -21.03
N SER A 111 0.59 -3.76 -20.61
CA SER A 111 1.71 -2.90 -20.24
C SER A 111 2.27 -3.24 -18.86
N SER A 112 3.56 -2.94 -18.66
CA SER A 112 4.18 -2.97 -17.34
C SER A 112 3.60 -1.88 -16.44
N TRP A 113 3.58 -2.14 -15.14
CA TRP A 113 3.20 -1.13 -14.16
C TRP A 113 4.31 -0.08 -14.02
N THR A 114 3.94 1.20 -14.04
CA THR A 114 4.86 2.33 -13.98
C THR A 114 4.37 3.40 -13.01
N PRO A 115 5.27 4.25 -12.45
CA PRO A 115 4.84 5.37 -11.63
C PRO A 115 4.11 6.43 -12.46
N VAL A 116 3.03 6.97 -11.91
CA VAL A 116 2.33 8.13 -12.47
C VAL A 116 3.22 9.38 -12.32
N PRO A 117 3.44 10.17 -13.40
CA PRO A 117 4.13 11.45 -13.31
C PRO A 117 3.41 12.44 -12.39
N GLU A 118 4.16 13.19 -11.58
CA GLU A 118 3.57 14.08 -10.57
C GLU A 118 2.75 15.22 -11.21
N GLU A 119 3.08 15.62 -12.45
CA GLU A 119 2.36 16.64 -13.20
C GLU A 119 0.94 16.20 -13.58
N GLN A 120 0.65 14.89 -13.55
CA GLN A 120 -0.67 14.32 -13.82
C GLN A 120 -1.50 14.11 -12.55
N VAL A 121 -0.92 14.35 -11.37
CA VAL A 121 -1.62 14.19 -10.09
C VAL A 121 -2.46 15.45 -9.82
N PRO A 122 -3.80 15.34 -9.71
CA PRO A 122 -4.66 16.51 -9.51
C PRO A 122 -4.53 17.11 -8.11
N ARG A 123 -5.10 18.31 -7.92
CA ARG A 123 -5.15 19.01 -6.64
C ARG A 123 -6.59 19.16 -6.12
N PRO A 124 -6.84 19.04 -4.80
CA PRO A 124 -5.90 18.61 -3.76
C PRO A 124 -5.40 17.18 -4.02
N ARG A 125 -4.25 16.80 -3.43
CA ARG A 125 -3.64 15.49 -3.71
C ARG A 125 -4.64 14.37 -3.35
N PRO A 126 -4.89 13.41 -4.26
CA PRO A 126 -5.69 12.23 -3.97
C PRO A 126 -5.24 11.53 -2.69
N GLY A 127 -6.17 11.25 -1.77
CA GLY A 127 -5.87 10.60 -0.49
C GLY A 127 -5.52 11.53 0.68
N THR A 128 -5.51 12.85 0.47
CA THR A 128 -5.43 13.85 1.55
C THR A 128 -6.79 14.00 2.27
N CYS A 129 -6.76 14.17 3.59
CA CYS A 129 -7.97 14.35 4.38
C CYS A 129 -8.51 15.78 4.29
N THR A 130 -9.81 15.95 4.48
CA THR A 130 -10.44 17.28 4.51
C THR A 130 -9.91 18.09 5.69
N GLY A 131 -9.70 19.39 5.47
CA GLY A 131 -9.16 20.29 6.51
C GLY A 131 -7.65 20.17 6.76
N ASP A 132 -6.94 19.33 5.99
CA ASP A 132 -5.49 19.12 6.14
C ASP A 132 -4.70 19.66 4.94
N GLY A 133 -3.56 20.31 5.22
CA GLY A 133 -2.61 20.80 4.22
C GLY A 133 -3.28 21.48 3.00
N PRO A 134 -3.01 21.02 1.76
CA PRO A 134 -3.62 21.58 0.54
C PRO A 134 -5.14 21.43 0.44
N ALA A 135 -5.77 20.65 1.31
CA ALA A 135 -7.22 20.45 1.37
C ALA A 135 -7.90 21.21 2.53
N VAL A 136 -7.22 22.21 3.11
CA VAL A 136 -7.72 23.01 4.24
C VAL A 136 -9.07 23.69 3.95
N ASP A 137 -9.32 24.09 2.70
CA ASP A 137 -10.54 24.78 2.29
C ASP A 137 -11.75 23.84 2.13
N TYR A 138 -11.53 22.52 2.09
CA TYR A 138 -12.60 21.53 1.96
C TYR A 138 -13.10 21.12 3.34
N LYS A 139 -14.38 21.40 3.63
CA LYS A 139 -15.02 21.03 4.90
C LYS A 139 -15.52 19.58 4.92
N SER A 140 -15.77 19.02 3.75
CA SER A 140 -16.21 17.63 3.57
C SER A 140 -15.73 17.07 2.24
N SER A 141 -15.50 15.76 2.18
CA SER A 141 -14.95 15.08 1.01
C SER A 141 -15.92 15.08 -0.18
N VAL A 142 -17.21 15.29 0.09
CA VAL A 142 -18.25 15.49 -0.95
C VAL A 142 -18.00 16.72 -1.81
N GLN A 143 -17.17 17.66 -1.33
CA GLN A 143 -16.80 18.90 -2.01
C GLN A 143 -15.52 18.74 -2.85
N PHE A 144 -14.85 17.58 -2.82
CA PHE A 144 -13.66 17.39 -3.62
C PHE A 144 -13.97 17.49 -5.13
N PRO A 145 -13.03 18.01 -5.94
CA PRO A 145 -13.19 18.08 -7.39
C PRO A 145 -13.37 16.68 -8.00
N ASP A 146 -14.27 16.56 -8.98
CA ASP A 146 -14.53 15.29 -9.65
C ASP A 146 -13.27 14.69 -10.29
N GLU A 147 -12.36 15.52 -10.80
CA GLU A 147 -11.07 15.08 -11.36
C GLU A 147 -10.21 14.33 -10.33
N MET A 148 -10.11 14.86 -9.11
CA MET A 148 -9.41 14.23 -8.00
C MET A 148 -10.06 12.91 -7.60
N LEU A 149 -11.40 12.88 -7.53
CA LEU A 149 -12.17 11.69 -7.20
C LEU A 149 -12.07 10.60 -8.29
N MET A 150 -12.06 10.98 -9.56
CA MET A 150 -11.85 10.05 -10.68
C MET A 150 -10.44 9.48 -10.69
N PHE A 151 -9.44 10.30 -10.33
CA PHE A 151 -8.06 9.87 -10.19
C PHE A 151 -7.94 8.81 -9.09
N ILE A 152 -8.38 9.08 -7.86
CA ILE A 152 -8.19 8.12 -6.76
C ILE A 152 -8.95 6.81 -7.00
N LYS A 153 -10.10 6.88 -7.68
CA LYS A 153 -10.87 5.70 -8.11
C LYS A 153 -10.05 4.81 -9.05
N SER A 154 -9.24 5.40 -9.92
CA SER A 154 -8.49 4.70 -10.96
C SER A 154 -7.08 4.28 -10.51
N TYR A 155 -6.48 5.04 -9.59
CA TYR A 155 -5.11 4.86 -9.11
C TYR A 155 -5.04 4.64 -7.59
N PRO A 156 -5.67 3.60 -7.02
CA PRO A 156 -5.66 3.36 -5.57
C PRO A 156 -4.35 2.75 -5.05
N LEU A 157 -3.42 2.38 -5.94
CA LEU A 157 -2.19 1.66 -5.61
C LEU A 157 -0.98 2.61 -5.64
N MET A 158 -0.18 2.62 -4.58
CA MET A 158 1.10 3.33 -4.54
C MET A 158 2.19 2.56 -5.29
N ASP A 159 3.12 3.27 -5.92
CA ASP A 159 4.20 2.67 -6.70
C ASP A 159 5.22 1.95 -5.82
N GLU A 160 5.62 2.61 -4.73
CA GLU A 160 6.59 2.10 -3.76
C GLU A 160 5.98 1.06 -2.82
N ALA A 161 6.85 0.19 -2.31
CA ALA A 161 6.53 -0.72 -1.22
C ALA A 161 7.08 -0.15 0.09
N VAL A 162 6.31 -0.29 1.17
CA VAL A 162 6.74 0.10 2.52
C VAL A 162 7.93 -0.76 2.92
N PRO A 163 9.10 -0.17 3.20
CA PRO A 163 10.26 -0.91 3.63
C PRO A 163 10.06 -1.46 5.04
N SER A 164 10.55 -2.67 5.29
CA SER A 164 10.70 -3.16 6.66
C SER A 164 11.83 -2.43 7.38
N VAL A 165 11.75 -2.35 8.71
CA VAL A 165 12.83 -1.83 9.56
C VAL A 165 14.13 -2.53 9.21
N ASN A 166 15.20 -1.76 8.95
CA ASN A 166 16.51 -2.25 8.50
C ASN A 166 16.51 -2.99 7.14
N HIS A 167 15.43 -2.89 6.35
CA HIS A 167 15.29 -3.51 5.02
C HIS A 167 15.47 -5.04 5.03
N ARG A 168 15.11 -5.71 6.14
CA ARG A 168 15.19 -7.17 6.30
C ARG A 168 14.29 -7.67 7.44
N PRO A 169 13.94 -8.98 7.50
CA PRO A 169 13.24 -9.54 8.64
C PRO A 169 14.05 -9.46 9.94
N CYS A 170 13.36 -9.21 11.05
CA CYS A 170 13.92 -9.30 12.39
C CYS A 170 14.15 -10.75 12.83
N PHE A 171 13.37 -11.68 12.29
CA PHE A 171 13.48 -13.11 12.54
C PHE A 171 13.06 -13.90 11.30
N ILE A 172 13.71 -15.02 11.05
CA ILE A 172 13.40 -15.93 9.94
C ILE A 172 13.41 -17.36 10.47
N ARG A 173 12.41 -18.13 10.07
CA ARG A 173 12.37 -19.57 10.25
C ARG A 173 12.11 -20.22 8.91
N THR A 174 13.12 -20.89 8.39
CA THR A 174 12.97 -21.83 7.28
C THR A 174 12.94 -23.23 7.86
N SER A 175 12.13 -24.12 7.29
CA SER A 175 12.25 -25.54 7.61
C SER A 175 13.58 -26.05 7.05
N SER A 176 14.59 -26.11 7.90
CA SER A 176 15.68 -27.07 7.75
C SER A 176 15.12 -28.45 8.09
N ARG A 177 15.42 -29.44 7.25
CA ARG A 177 15.32 -30.84 7.70
C ARG A 177 16.27 -31.06 8.87
#